data_AF-T0QY28-F1
#
_entry.id   AF-T0QY28-F1
#
_cell.length_a   1.000
_cell.length_b   1.000
_cell.length_c   1.000
_cell.angle_alpha   90.00
_cell.angle_beta   90.00
_cell.angle_gamma   90.00
#
_symmetry.space_group_name_H-M   'P 1'
#
loop_
_entity.id
_entity.type
_entity.pdbx_description
1 polymer ?
#
loop_
_entity_poly.entity_id
_entity_poly.type
_entity_poly.pdbx_seq_one_letter_code
_entity_poly.pdbx_strand_id
1 'polypeptide(L)'
;MVLTLKIWKDRLGTIFQEMLYAKTRYSQIRYIGMENNGLEIVRANKSGTKVYQVNEENLQEKSNEPYYKEIEASVSRKVYLSDFSLSREFGQVVIPEELVLRAAMPIFEVKDKKFGFVIVNVDYTQIFNALNLILSKGTEYYIINHNKIIA
;
A
#
# COMPACT_ATOMS: atom_id res chain seq x y z
N MET A 1 -20.84 9.20 19.89
CA MET A 1 -20.23 8.00 19.28
C MET A 1 -19.72 8.25 17.85
N VAL A 2 -20.44 8.98 17.00
CA VAL A 2 -19.95 9.32 15.63
C VAL A 2 -18.77 10.30 15.63
N LEU A 3 -18.81 11.34 16.46
CA LEU A 3 -17.71 12.32 16.58
C LEU A 3 -16.38 11.66 16.98
N THR A 4 -16.39 10.67 17.86
CA THR A 4 -15.18 10.00 18.34
C THR A 4 -14.51 9.16 17.25
N LEU A 5 -15.31 8.52 16.39
CA LEU A 5 -14.78 7.75 15.27
C LEU A 5 -14.13 8.66 14.22
N LYS A 6 -14.81 9.77 13.86
CA LYS A 6 -14.25 10.74 12.91
C LYS A 6 -12.93 11.32 13.41
N ILE A 7 -12.89 11.76 14.67
CA ILE A 7 -11.66 12.27 15.29
C ILE A 7 -10.54 11.23 15.25
N TRP A 8 -10.85 9.96 15.53
CA TRP A 8 -9.85 8.90 15.46
C TRP A 8 -9.32 8.68 14.04
N LYS A 9 -10.21 8.66 13.03
CA LYS A 9 -9.81 8.53 11.61
C LYS A 9 -8.93 9.71 11.19
N ASP A 10 -9.32 10.93 11.55
CA ASP A 10 -8.57 12.15 11.23
C ASP A 10 -7.17 12.12 11.87
N ARG A 11 -7.06 11.73 13.14
CA ARG A 11 -5.76 11.60 13.83
C ARG A 11 -4.87 10.55 13.20
N LEU A 12 -5.41 9.38 12.86
CA LEU A 12 -4.65 8.33 12.16
C LEU A 12 -4.22 8.79 10.77
N GLY A 13 -5.11 9.49 10.06
CA GLY A 13 -4.81 10.12 8.78
C GLY A 13 -3.68 11.14 8.87
N THR A 14 -3.66 12.00 9.89
CA THR A 14 -2.52 12.90 10.16
C THR A 14 -1.23 12.12 10.34
N ILE A 15 -1.22 11.06 11.16
CA ILE A 15 -0.01 10.23 11.36
C ILE A 15 0.49 9.65 10.04
N PHE A 16 -0.41 9.12 9.20
CA PHE A 16 -0.03 8.60 7.90
C PHE A 16 0.54 9.67 6.98
N GLN A 17 -0.04 10.87 6.98
CA GLN A 17 0.47 11.99 6.18
C GLN A 17 1.88 12.40 6.62
N GLU A 18 2.12 12.53 7.93
CA GLU A 18 3.46 12.84 8.46
C GLU A 18 4.49 11.75 8.13
N MET A 19 4.09 10.48 8.16
CA MET A 19 4.96 9.38 7.73
C MET A 19 5.31 9.46 6.24
N LEU A 20 4.35 9.85 5.38
CA LEU A 20 4.58 10.04 3.93
C LEU A 20 5.51 11.22 3.63
N TYR A 21 5.44 12.29 4.44
CA TYR A 21 6.40 13.39 4.38
C TYR A 21 7.80 12.93 4.81
N ALA A 22 7.90 12.22 5.94
CA ALA A 22 9.17 11.80 6.52
C ALA A 22 9.87 10.69 5.71
N LYS A 23 9.12 9.83 5.02
CA LYS A 23 9.64 8.69 4.26
C LYS A 23 9.45 8.91 2.77
N THR A 24 10.49 9.43 2.13
CA THR A 24 10.43 9.92 0.75
C THR A 24 9.89 8.91 -0.27
N ARG A 25 10.22 7.61 -0.10
CA ARG A 25 9.76 6.51 -0.98
C ARG A 25 8.37 5.97 -0.67
N TYR A 26 7.74 6.37 0.43
CA TYR A 26 6.38 5.88 0.71
C TYR A 26 5.41 6.67 -0.15
N SER A 27 4.65 5.98 -1.01
CA SER A 27 3.64 6.61 -1.86
C SER A 27 2.24 6.56 -1.25
N GLN A 28 1.98 5.59 -0.37
CA GLN A 28 0.66 5.37 0.20
C GLN A 28 0.71 4.59 1.51
N ILE A 29 -0.16 4.94 2.45
CA ILE A 29 -0.39 4.17 3.67
C ILE A 29 -1.90 3.97 3.83
N ARG A 30 -2.31 2.74 4.15
CA ARG A 30 -3.71 2.38 4.38
C ARG A 30 -3.86 1.61 5.68
N TYR A 31 -4.98 1.83 6.33
CA TYR A 31 -5.56 0.88 7.27
C TYR A 31 -6.75 0.22 6.60
N ILE A 32 -6.69 -1.10 6.44
CA ILE A 32 -7.74 -1.91 5.80
C ILE A 32 -8.39 -2.79 6.86
N GLY A 33 -9.73 -2.78 6.92
CA GLY A 33 -10.51 -3.61 7.84
C GLY A 33 -10.84 -4.97 7.23
N MET A 34 -10.84 -6.03 8.04
CA MET A 34 -11.17 -7.39 7.59
C MET A 34 -12.68 -7.69 7.62
N GLU A 35 -13.46 -7.01 8.47
CA GLU A 35 -14.90 -7.32 8.64
C GLU A 35 -15.80 -6.78 7.51
N ASN A 36 -15.34 -5.77 6.75
CA ASN A 36 -16.11 -5.10 5.71
C ASN A 36 -15.52 -5.40 4.31
N ASN A 37 -15.35 -6.67 3.96
CA ASN A 37 -14.82 -7.11 2.65
C ASN A 37 -13.49 -6.43 2.26
N GLY A 38 -12.62 -6.16 3.23
CA GLY A 38 -11.36 -5.49 2.94
C GLY A 38 -11.50 -4.02 2.59
N LEU A 39 -12.53 -3.33 3.06
CA LEU A 39 -12.70 -1.90 2.88
C LEU A 39 -11.60 -1.11 3.59
N GLU A 40 -11.00 -0.17 2.87
CA GLU A 40 -10.12 0.84 3.44
C GLU A 40 -10.85 1.68 4.50
N ILE A 41 -10.25 1.85 5.69
CA ILE A 41 -10.81 2.64 6.80
C ILE A 41 -10.20 4.04 6.83
N VAL A 42 -8.88 4.11 6.65
CA VAL A 42 -8.10 5.35 6.55
C VAL A 42 -7.05 5.14 5.48
N ARG A 43 -6.88 6.12 4.60
CA ARG A 43 -5.88 6.09 3.54
C ARG A 43 -5.28 7.47 3.38
N ALA A 44 -3.96 7.52 3.26
CA ALA A 44 -3.23 8.70 2.83
C ALA A 44 -2.39 8.37 1.59
N ASN A 45 -2.36 9.30 0.66
CA ASN A 45 -1.60 9.22 -0.57
C ASN A 45 -0.55 10.32 -0.60
N LYS A 46 0.53 10.06 -1.33
CA LYS A 46 1.51 11.05 -1.74
C LYS A 46 1.59 11.06 -3.26
N SER A 47 1.37 12.23 -3.86
CA SER A 47 1.53 12.47 -5.29
C SER A 47 2.52 13.61 -5.48
N GLY A 48 3.72 13.28 -5.97
CA GLY A 48 4.85 14.21 -5.99
C GLY A 48 5.19 14.70 -4.57
N THR A 49 5.09 16.01 -4.35
CA THR A 49 5.32 16.64 -3.04
C THR A 49 4.05 16.78 -2.20
N LYS A 50 2.87 16.55 -2.79
CA LYS A 50 1.58 16.70 -2.11
C LYS A 50 1.22 15.42 -1.37
N VAL A 51 0.95 15.54 -0.09
CA VAL A 51 0.41 14.46 0.76
C VAL A 51 -1.00 14.85 1.18
N TYR A 52 -1.92 13.88 1.16
CA TYR A 52 -3.31 14.11 1.54
C TYR A 52 -3.96 12.83 2.05
N GLN A 53 -4.91 12.99 2.97
CA GLN A 53 -5.84 11.92 3.34
C GLN A 53 -6.93 11.79 2.27
N VAL A 54 -7.28 10.56 1.92
CA VAL A 54 -8.36 10.25 0.97
C VAL A 54 -9.70 10.34 1.68
N ASN A 55 -10.66 11.01 1.05
CA ASN A 55 -12.02 11.14 1.58
C ASN A 55 -12.76 9.79 1.63
N GLU A 56 -13.75 9.68 2.50
CA GLU A 56 -14.47 8.42 2.76
C GLU A 56 -15.15 7.84 1.50
N GLU A 57 -15.70 8.69 0.62
CA GLU A 57 -16.36 8.28 -0.62
C GLU A 57 -15.42 7.66 -1.67
N ASN A 58 -14.10 7.83 -1.50
CA ASN A 58 -13.08 7.34 -2.42
C ASN A 58 -12.30 6.14 -1.85
N LEU A 59 -12.66 5.65 -0.66
CA LEU A 59 -12.08 4.46 -0.06
C LEU A 59 -12.56 3.21 -0.83
N GLN A 60 -11.65 2.24 -1.00
CA GLN A 60 -11.88 1.09 -1.87
C GLN A 60 -11.92 -0.22 -1.09
N GLU A 61 -12.71 -1.18 -1.56
CA GLU A 61 -12.61 -2.57 -1.14
C GLU A 61 -11.40 -3.23 -1.82
N LYS A 62 -10.56 -3.89 -1.01
CA LYS A 62 -9.30 -4.50 -1.45
C LYS A 62 -9.24 -6.01 -1.24
N SER A 63 -10.34 -6.66 -0.86
CA SER A 63 -10.40 -8.11 -0.65
C SER A 63 -10.02 -8.95 -1.87
N ASN A 64 -10.19 -8.41 -3.09
CA ASN A 64 -9.83 -9.07 -4.33
C ASN A 64 -8.34 -8.97 -4.69
N GLU A 65 -7.57 -8.16 -3.97
CA GLU A 65 -6.13 -8.03 -4.22
C GLU A 65 -5.37 -9.26 -3.70
N PRO A 66 -4.37 -9.78 -4.43
CA PRO A 66 -3.62 -10.96 -4.01
C PRO A 66 -3.02 -10.86 -2.59
N TYR A 67 -2.44 -9.69 -2.26
CA TYR A 67 -1.84 -9.45 -0.95
C TYR A 67 -2.85 -9.57 0.20
N TYR A 68 -4.14 -9.34 -0.05
CA TYR A 68 -5.16 -9.39 0.99
C TYR A 68 -5.28 -10.79 1.56
N LYS A 69 -5.39 -11.79 0.68
CA LYS A 69 -5.53 -13.21 1.06
C LYS A 69 -4.30 -13.72 1.81
N GLU A 70 -3.11 -13.31 1.39
CA GLU A 70 -1.85 -13.70 2.05
C GLU A 70 -1.76 -13.12 3.47
N ILE A 71 -2.12 -11.85 3.64
CA ILE A 71 -2.17 -11.19 4.96
C ILE A 71 -3.26 -11.82 5.84
N GLU A 72 -4.42 -12.13 5.27
CA GLU A 72 -5.53 -12.81 5.95
C GLU A 72 -5.16 -14.23 6.40
N ALA A 73 -4.33 -14.96 5.64
CA ALA A 73 -3.81 -16.27 6.03
C ALA A 73 -2.67 -16.19 7.07
N SER A 74 -1.94 -15.08 7.17
CA SER A 74 -0.76 -14.96 8.04
C SER A 74 -1.08 -15.01 9.53
N VAL A 75 -0.72 -16.07 10.24
CA VAL A 75 -1.00 -16.20 11.69
C VAL A 75 -0.03 -15.42 12.60
N SER A 76 0.91 -14.66 12.04
CA SER A 76 1.99 -14.04 12.80
C SER A 76 1.86 -12.52 12.92
N ARG A 77 2.29 -11.97 14.06
CA ARG A 77 2.47 -10.51 14.30
C ARG A 77 3.75 -9.98 13.63
N LYS A 78 4.12 -10.54 12.48
CA LYS A 78 5.31 -10.15 11.71
C LYS A 78 4.91 -9.29 10.52
N VAL A 79 5.87 -8.52 10.03
CA VAL A 79 5.71 -7.78 8.78
C VAL A 79 5.59 -8.79 7.63
N TYR A 80 4.51 -8.66 6.87
CA TYR A 80 4.34 -9.26 5.56
C TYR A 80 5.01 -8.34 4.51
N LEU A 81 5.71 -8.94 3.55
CA LEU A 81 6.25 -8.26 2.39
C LEU A 81 5.69 -8.94 1.14
N SER A 82 5.06 -8.17 0.26
CA SER A 82 4.64 -8.67 -1.05
C SER A 82 5.82 -8.82 -1.98
N ASP A 83 5.62 -9.49 -3.11
CA ASP A 83 6.48 -9.25 -4.26
C ASP A 83 6.28 -7.82 -4.83
N PHE A 84 7.15 -7.41 -5.75
CA PHE A 84 6.95 -6.17 -6.51
C PHE A 84 5.72 -6.26 -7.41
N SER A 85 4.94 -5.19 -7.53
CA SER A 85 3.89 -5.14 -8.55
C SER A 85 3.64 -3.70 -8.99
N LEU A 86 2.97 -3.53 -10.11
CA LEU A 86 2.41 -2.22 -10.44
C LEU A 86 1.31 -1.85 -9.44
N SER A 87 1.27 -0.57 -9.08
CA SER A 87 0.22 0.04 -8.26
C SER A 87 -1.11 0.03 -9.04
N ARG A 88 -2.21 -0.22 -8.33
CA ARG A 88 -3.55 -0.27 -8.93
C ARG A 88 -4.57 0.51 -8.12
N GLU A 89 -5.40 1.25 -8.83
CA GLU A 89 -6.59 1.92 -8.30
C GLU A 89 -7.81 1.50 -9.09
N PHE A 90 -8.90 1.14 -8.39
CA PHE A 90 -10.12 0.64 -9.03
C PHE A 90 -9.86 -0.51 -10.04
N GLY A 91 -8.88 -1.38 -9.71
CA GLY A 91 -8.45 -2.51 -10.54
C GLY A 91 -7.51 -2.15 -11.72
N GLN A 92 -7.34 -0.87 -12.02
CA GLN A 92 -6.54 -0.39 -13.14
C GLN A 92 -5.13 -0.02 -12.69
N VAL A 93 -4.14 -0.24 -13.56
CA VAL A 93 -2.76 0.21 -13.31
C VAL A 93 -2.73 1.73 -13.27
N VAL A 94 -2.08 2.30 -12.26
CA VAL A 94 -1.86 3.74 -12.16
C VAL A 94 -0.91 4.20 -13.26
N ILE A 95 -1.19 5.34 -13.90
CA ILE A 95 -0.33 5.96 -14.91
C ILE A 95 0.10 7.37 -14.43
N PRO A 96 1.40 7.74 -14.47
CA PRO A 96 2.53 6.90 -14.89
C PRO A 96 2.69 5.66 -14.00
N GLU A 97 3.26 4.59 -14.57
CA GLU A 97 3.38 3.31 -13.87
C GLU A 97 4.19 3.44 -12.58
N GLU A 98 3.62 2.96 -11.48
CA GLU A 98 4.27 2.94 -10.18
C GLU A 98 4.61 1.50 -9.78
N LEU A 99 5.89 1.15 -9.77
CA LEU A 99 6.36 -0.14 -9.26
C LEU A 99 6.49 -0.07 -7.74
N VAL A 100 5.69 -0.89 -7.05
CA VAL A 100 5.60 -0.85 -5.59
C VAL A 100 5.92 -2.19 -4.93
N LEU A 101 6.61 -2.10 -3.79
CA LEU A 101 6.70 -3.16 -2.80
C LEU A 101 5.72 -2.84 -1.67
N ARG A 102 4.95 -3.81 -1.19
CA ARG A 102 4.01 -3.59 -0.09
C ARG A 102 4.50 -4.24 1.19
N ALA A 103 4.61 -3.44 2.25
CA ALA A 103 4.86 -3.93 3.60
C ALA A 103 3.57 -3.82 4.42
N ALA A 104 3.13 -4.91 5.03
CA ALA A 104 1.92 -4.93 5.83
C ALA A 104 2.13 -5.50 7.23
N MET A 105 1.40 -4.97 8.21
CA MET A 105 1.37 -5.46 9.58
C MET A 105 -0.08 -5.79 9.97
N PRO A 106 -0.41 -7.06 10.27
CA PRO A 106 -1.73 -7.43 10.77
C PRO A 106 -2.02 -6.81 12.14
N ILE A 107 -3.26 -6.38 12.34
CA ILE A 107 -3.77 -5.80 13.59
C ILE A 107 -4.80 -6.77 14.18
N PHE A 108 -4.64 -7.06 15.46
CA PHE A 108 -5.45 -8.04 16.19
C PHE A 108 -6.24 -7.38 17.31
N GLU A 109 -7.44 -7.89 17.57
CA GLU A 109 -8.23 -7.61 18.77
C GLU A 109 -7.77 -8.41 19.99
N VAL A 110 -8.37 -8.13 21.14
CA VAL A 110 -8.09 -8.74 22.45
C VAL A 110 -8.23 -10.28 22.46
N LYS A 111 -8.92 -10.87 21.47
CA LYS A 111 -9.11 -12.33 21.33
C LYS A 111 -8.26 -12.98 20.21
N ASP A 112 -7.16 -12.33 19.81
CA ASP A 112 -6.31 -12.74 18.67
C ASP A 112 -7.07 -12.89 17.33
N LYS A 113 -8.26 -12.28 17.25
CA LYS A 113 -8.98 -12.13 15.99
C LYS A 113 -8.35 -11.00 15.19
N LYS A 114 -8.05 -11.22 13.91
CA LYS A 114 -7.60 -10.15 13.02
C LYS A 114 -8.74 -9.16 12.79
N PHE A 115 -8.48 -7.90 13.09
CA PHE A 115 -9.39 -6.79 12.80
C PHE A 115 -9.11 -6.19 11.43
N GLY A 116 -7.84 -6.13 11.05
CA GLY A 116 -7.39 -5.36 9.90
C GLY A 116 -5.89 -5.47 9.74
N PHE A 117 -5.34 -4.58 8.92
CA PHE A 117 -3.89 -4.45 8.77
C PHE A 117 -3.53 -3.06 8.27
N VAL A 118 -2.36 -2.58 8.70
CA VAL A 118 -1.74 -1.40 8.09
C VAL A 118 -0.84 -1.87 6.96
N ILE A 119 -0.96 -1.24 5.79
CA ILE A 119 -0.13 -1.54 4.61
C ILE A 119 0.46 -0.27 4.05
N VAL A 120 1.74 -0.33 3.69
CA VAL A 120 2.51 0.76 3.09
C VAL A 120 2.92 0.36 1.69
N ASN A 121 2.64 1.21 0.70
CA ASN A 121 3.27 1.11 -0.62
C ASN A 121 4.60 1.87 -0.59
N VAL A 122 5.67 1.17 -0.95
CA VAL A 122 6.99 1.74 -1.16
C VAL A 122 7.25 1.80 -2.66
N ASP A 123 7.46 3.01 -3.18
CA ASP A 123 7.74 3.28 -4.60
C ASP A 123 9.22 3.01 -4.93
N TYR A 124 9.43 2.13 -5.90
CA TYR A 124 10.74 1.75 -6.45
C TYR A 124 10.94 2.21 -7.89
N THR A 125 9.95 2.88 -8.50
CA THR A 125 9.96 3.29 -9.91
C THR A 125 11.22 4.04 -10.28
N GLN A 126 11.63 5.02 -9.47
CA GLN A 126 12.84 5.81 -9.75
C GLN A 126 14.13 4.99 -9.67
N ILE A 127 14.20 4.00 -8.78
CA ILE A 127 15.37 3.13 -8.63
C ILE A 127 15.54 2.28 -9.90
N PHE A 128 14.46 1.68 -10.38
CA PHE A 128 14.51 0.86 -11.59
C PHE A 128 14.70 1.72 -12.86
N ASN A 129 14.05 2.88 -12.96
CA ASN A 129 14.30 3.81 -14.05
C ASN A 129 15.76 4.28 -14.11
N ALA A 130 16.44 4.42 -12.97
CA ALA A 130 17.87 4.76 -12.96
C ALA A 130 18.73 3.63 -13.53
N LEU A 131 18.35 2.36 -13.38
CA LEU A 131 19.07 1.24 -14.00
C LEU A 131 19.03 1.33 -15.53
N ASN A 132 17.90 1.74 -16.13
CA ASN A 132 17.80 1.96 -17.58
C ASN A 132 18.84 2.97 -18.10
N LEU A 133 19.22 3.96 -17.28
CA LEU A 133 20.19 4.99 -17.67
C LEU A 133 21.65 4.53 -17.54
N ILE A 134 21.92 3.52 -16.72
CA ILE A 134 23.28 3.03 -16.44
C ILE A 134 23.64 1.88 -17.38
N LEU A 135 22.66 1.15 -17.89
CA LEU A 135 22.88 0.01 -18.77
C LEU A 135 23.38 0.45 -20.15
N SER A 136 24.29 -0.35 -20.71
CA SER A 136 24.83 -0.13 -22.06
C SER A 136 23.72 -0.16 -23.11
N LYS A 137 23.89 0.62 -24.19
CA LYS A 137 23.00 0.54 -25.36
C LYS A 137 22.81 -0.91 -25.80
N GLY A 138 21.56 -1.33 -25.92
CA GLY A 138 21.19 -2.70 -26.32
C GLY A 138 21.05 -3.69 -25.15
N THR A 139 21.15 -3.23 -23.90
CA THR A 139 20.85 -4.05 -22.73
C THR A 139 19.46 -3.73 -22.19
N GLU A 140 18.62 -4.75 -22.07
CA GLU A 140 17.31 -4.67 -21.45
C GLU A 140 17.36 -5.35 -20.08
N TYR A 141 16.62 -4.82 -19.11
CA TYR A 141 16.37 -5.51 -17.85
C TYR A 141 14.88 -5.78 -17.70
N TYR A 142 14.56 -6.79 -16.91
CA TYR A 142 13.20 -7.18 -16.59
C TYR A 142 13.11 -7.48 -15.09
N ILE A 143 12.00 -7.10 -14.48
CA ILE A 143 11.65 -7.46 -13.11
C ILE A 143 10.70 -8.65 -13.18
N ILE A 144 11.15 -9.78 -12.63
CA ILE A 144 10.44 -11.06 -12.72
C ILE A 144 10.09 -11.53 -11.32
N ASN A 145 8.80 -11.75 -11.05
CA ASN A 145 8.36 -12.50 -9.88
C ASN A 145 7.79 -13.83 -10.31
N HIS A 146 8.19 -14.93 -9.65
CA HIS A 146 7.61 -16.26 -9.85
C HIS A 146 7.47 -16.63 -11.35
N ASN A 147 8.49 -16.30 -12.16
CA ASN A 147 8.56 -16.49 -13.63
C ASN A 147 7.63 -15.62 -14.50
N LYS A 148 7.09 -14.53 -13.96
CA LYS A 148 6.31 -13.53 -14.72
C LYS A 148 6.99 -12.17 -14.72
N ILE A 149 7.19 -11.60 -15.91
CA ILE A 149 7.69 -10.23 -16.10
C ILE A 149 6.62 -9.23 -15.61
N ILE A 150 7.05 -8.22 -14.87
CA ILE A 150 6.17 -7.21 -14.26
C ILE A 150 6.48 -5.80 -14.76
N ALA A 151 7.75 -5.51 -15.02
CA ALA A 151 8.25 -4.27 -15.58
C ALA A 151 9.61 -4.52 -16.23
#